data_AF-A0A535BZ50-F1
#
_entry.id   AF-A0A535BZ50-F1
#
_cell.length_a   1.000
_cell.length_b   1.000
_cell.length_c   1.000
_cell.angle_alpha   90.00
_cell.angle_beta   90.00
_cell.angle_gamma   90.00
#
_symmetry.space_group_name_H-M   'P 1'
#
loop_
_entity.id
_entity.type
_entity.pdbx_description
1 polymer ?
#
loop_
_entity_poly.entity_id
_entity_poly.type
_entity_poly.pdbx_seq_one_letter_code
_entity_poly.pdbx_strand_id
1 'polypeptide(L)'
;MRGIQEWYNTRKKLAKRASGRSKLMSMYPQALGSIPEETVRVASAACRKGTLAMRLRDTLGELYQDEQFAALYPVEGQPAYAPWRLAIVTVLQYVEGLTDRQAADAVRERIDWKYSLGLELTDPGFD
;
A
#
# COMPACT_ATOMS: atom_id res chain seq x y z
N MET A 1 -1.42 26.62 -14.13
CA MET A 1 -0.47 26.05 -13.13
C MET A 1 -0.71 26.47 -11.68
N ARG A 2 -1.55 27.48 -11.35
CA ARG A 2 -1.79 27.94 -9.96
C ARG A 2 -2.72 27.04 -9.11
N GLY A 3 -3.66 26.33 -9.72
CA GLY A 3 -4.68 25.56 -8.98
C GLY A 3 -4.19 24.29 -8.27
N ILE A 4 -3.13 23.63 -8.77
CA ILE A 4 -2.63 22.37 -8.18
C ILE A 4 -1.87 22.66 -6.87
N GLN A 5 -1.11 23.76 -6.82
CA GLN A 5 -0.38 24.15 -5.62
C GLN A 5 -1.33 24.62 -4.51
N GLU A 6 -2.41 25.33 -4.87
CA GLU A 6 -3.47 25.73 -3.94
C GLU A 6 -4.23 24.53 -3.39
N TRP A 7 -4.55 23.54 -4.25
CA TRP A 7 -5.19 22.31 -3.81
C TRP A 7 -4.30 21.51 -2.84
N TYR A 8 -3.00 21.40 -3.13
CA TYR A 8 -2.04 20.72 -2.26
C TYR A 8 -1.89 21.41 -0.90
N ASN A 9 -1.75 22.73 -0.90
CA ASN A 9 -1.60 23.52 0.33
C ASN A 9 -2.88 23.54 1.18
N THR A 10 -4.05 23.53 0.54
CA THR A 10 -5.35 23.51 1.21
C THR A 10 -5.56 22.17 1.93
N ARG A 11 -5.23 21.04 1.29
CA ARG A 11 -5.30 19.72 1.94
C ARG A 11 -4.32 19.59 3.11
N LYS A 12 -3.10 20.11 2.98
CA LYS A 12 -2.10 20.08 4.06
C LYS A 12 -2.54 20.89 5.29
N LYS A 13 -3.25 22.01 5.06
CA LYS A 13 -3.81 22.86 6.13
C LYS A 13 -5.02 22.22 6.82
N LEU A 14 -5.85 21.49 6.06
CA LEU A 14 -6.98 20.71 6.60
C LEU A 14 -6.48 19.52 7.45
N ALA A 15 -5.46 18.80 6.99
CA ALA A 15 -4.81 17.72 7.74
C ALA A 15 -4.22 18.21 9.08
N LYS A 16 -3.57 19.38 9.08
CA LYS A 16 -2.98 19.96 10.31
C LYS A 16 -4.04 20.41 11.34
N ARG A 17 -5.25 20.78 10.90
CA ARG A 17 -6.37 21.16 11.78
C ARG A 17 -7.11 19.96 12.37
N ALA A 18 -7.16 18.83 11.66
CA ALA A 18 -7.74 17.59 12.15
C ALA A 18 -6.90 16.93 13.27
N SER A 19 -5.60 17.22 13.32
CA SER A 19 -4.65 16.70 14.32
C SER A 19 -4.87 17.22 15.76
N GLY A 20 -5.82 18.13 15.99
CA GLY A 20 -5.95 18.85 17.27
C GLY A 20 -6.87 18.25 18.33
N ARG A 21 -7.82 17.37 17.99
CA ARG A 21 -8.78 16.80 18.97
C ARG A 21 -9.38 15.47 18.48
N SER A 22 -8.59 14.41 18.41
CA SER A 22 -9.15 13.06 18.32
C SER A 22 -8.48 12.12 19.31
N LYS A 23 -9.32 11.48 20.11
CA LYS A 23 -9.04 10.39 21.04
C LYS A 23 -8.33 9.28 20.24
N LEU A 24 -7.21 8.77 20.78
CA LEU A 24 -6.36 7.71 20.19
C LEU A 24 -7.17 6.71 19.34
N MET A 25 -7.00 6.79 18.01
CA MET A 25 -7.35 5.72 17.10
C MET A 25 -6.06 5.01 16.70
N SER A 26 -6.07 3.67 16.72
CA SER A 26 -4.95 2.81 16.35
C SER A 26 -4.61 2.82 14.84
N MET A 27 -5.37 3.56 14.03
CA MET A 27 -5.18 3.63 12.59
C MET A 27 -4.90 5.08 12.18
N TYR A 28 -3.67 5.34 11.75
CA TYR A 28 -3.35 6.56 11.02
C TYR A 28 -3.59 6.29 9.55
N PRO A 29 -4.48 7.06 8.88
CA PRO A 29 -4.64 6.98 7.45
C PRO A 29 -3.29 7.27 6.80
N GLN A 30 -2.67 6.27 6.18
CA GLN A 30 -1.41 6.43 5.48
C GLN A 30 -1.71 6.28 3.99
N ALA A 31 -1.66 7.41 3.29
CA ALA A 31 -1.52 7.42 1.83
C ALA A 31 -0.52 6.33 1.42
N LEU A 32 -0.83 5.55 0.38
CA LEU A 32 0.01 4.46 -0.11
C LEU A 32 1.49 4.83 0.03
N GLY A 33 2.17 4.19 0.99
CA GLY A 33 3.55 4.57 1.34
C GLY A 33 4.41 4.51 0.09
N SER A 34 5.30 5.48 -0.13
CA SER A 34 6.16 5.51 -1.31
C SER A 34 6.87 4.16 -1.52
N ILE A 35 6.95 3.70 -2.76
CA ILE A 35 7.73 2.51 -3.09
C ILE A 35 9.22 2.88 -2.93
N PRO A 36 10.05 2.09 -2.24
CA PRO A 36 11.49 2.34 -2.14
C PRO A 36 12.11 2.49 -3.53
N GLU A 37 13.00 3.47 -3.70
CA GLU A 37 13.59 3.82 -5.00
C GLU A 37 14.31 2.64 -5.64
N GLU A 38 15.00 1.84 -4.83
CA GLU A 38 15.68 0.64 -5.31
C GLU A 38 14.69 -0.41 -5.83
N THR A 39 13.58 -0.63 -5.13
CA THR A 39 12.50 -1.51 -5.59
C THR A 39 11.91 -1.02 -6.91
N VAL A 40 11.69 0.29 -7.07
CA VAL A 40 11.22 0.87 -8.34
C VAL A 40 12.20 0.59 -9.47
N ARG A 41 13.49 0.86 -9.25
CA ARG A 41 14.56 0.69 -10.24
C ARG A 41 14.65 -0.76 -10.71
N VAL A 42 14.72 -1.70 -9.76
CA VAL A 42 14.90 -3.13 -10.06
C VAL A 42 13.63 -3.72 -10.68
N ALA A 43 12.44 -3.40 -10.17
CA ALA A 43 11.18 -3.86 -10.75
C ALA A 43 11.01 -3.36 -12.18
N SER A 44 11.31 -2.10 -12.46
CA SER A 44 11.21 -1.54 -13.82
C SER A 44 12.21 -2.20 -14.78
N ALA A 45 13.40 -2.55 -14.30
CA ALA A 45 14.41 -3.25 -15.10
C ALA A 45 14.05 -4.72 -15.38
N ALA A 46 13.55 -5.43 -14.37
CA ALA A 46 13.19 -6.85 -14.46
C ALA A 46 11.86 -7.07 -15.20
N CYS A 47 10.88 -6.20 -14.97
CA CYS A 47 9.52 -6.28 -15.51
C CYS A 47 9.27 -5.17 -16.52
N ARG A 48 10.05 -5.11 -17.61
CA ARG A 48 10.03 -4.00 -18.60
C ARG A 48 8.64 -3.66 -19.18
N LYS A 49 7.74 -4.64 -19.28
CA LYS A 49 6.36 -4.45 -19.78
C LYS A 49 5.35 -4.10 -18.68
N GLY A 50 5.79 -4.08 -17.42
CA GLY A 50 4.95 -4.09 -16.23
C GLY A 50 4.25 -5.44 -16.03
N THR A 51 3.99 -5.80 -14.78
CA THR A 51 3.14 -6.96 -14.44
C THR A 51 1.76 -6.50 -13.96
N LEU A 52 0.84 -7.46 -13.76
CA LEU A 52 -0.45 -7.15 -13.14
C LEU A 52 -0.27 -6.52 -11.76
N ALA A 53 0.63 -7.06 -10.94
CA ALA A 53 0.93 -6.54 -9.61
C ALA A 53 1.42 -5.09 -9.63
N MET A 54 2.28 -4.72 -10.59
CA MET A 54 2.74 -3.34 -10.76
C MET A 54 1.60 -2.41 -11.19
N ARG A 55 0.81 -2.80 -12.20
CA ARG A 55 -0.34 -2.01 -12.67
C ARG A 55 -1.39 -1.84 -11.58
N LEU A 56 -1.63 -2.88 -10.81
CA LEU A 56 -2.56 -2.85 -9.68
C LEU A 56 -2.12 -1.77 -8.70
N ARG A 57 -0.83 -1.70 -8.36
CA ARG A 57 -0.28 -0.66 -7.48
C ARG A 57 -0.36 0.74 -8.07
N ASP A 58 -0.02 0.91 -9.33
CA ASP A 58 -0.04 2.24 -9.99
C ASP A 58 -1.47 2.80 -10.08
N THR A 59 -2.47 1.92 -10.20
CA THR A 59 -3.89 2.30 -10.26
C THR A 59 -4.56 2.38 -8.89
N LEU A 60 -3.99 1.74 -7.86
CA LEU A 60 -4.61 1.63 -6.54
C LEU A 60 -4.68 2.95 -5.76
N GLY A 61 -3.94 3.98 -6.16
CA GLY A 61 -3.94 5.30 -5.52
C GLY A 61 -5.32 5.96 -5.41
N GLU A 62 -6.30 5.45 -6.15
CA GLU A 62 -7.68 5.92 -6.19
C GLU A 62 -8.68 5.00 -5.46
N LEU A 63 -8.32 3.73 -5.21
CA LEU A 63 -9.28 2.69 -4.78
C LEU A 63 -9.26 2.37 -3.28
N TYR A 64 -8.20 2.71 -2.55
CA TYR A 64 -8.07 2.37 -1.13
C TYR A 64 -8.02 3.63 -0.28
N GLN A 65 -9.18 4.03 0.25
CA GLN A 65 -9.30 4.99 1.34
C GLN A 65 -9.38 4.17 2.64
N ASP A 66 -8.48 4.43 3.58
CA ASP A 66 -8.35 3.68 4.84
C ASP A 66 -9.68 3.64 5.63
N GLU A 67 -10.54 4.64 5.43
CA GLU A 67 -11.88 4.75 5.98
C GLU A 67 -12.81 3.59 5.57
N GLN A 68 -12.59 2.97 4.40
CA GLN A 68 -13.37 1.81 3.95
C GLN A 68 -13.01 0.53 4.71
N PHE A 69 -11.81 0.47 5.30
CA PHE A 69 -11.30 -0.68 6.05
C PHE A 69 -11.37 -0.47 7.56
N ALA A 70 -11.64 0.74 8.04
CA ALA A 70 -11.71 1.09 9.45
C ALA A 70 -12.69 0.20 10.26
N ALA A 71 -13.76 -0.30 9.63
CA ALA A 71 -14.72 -1.20 10.27
C ALA A 71 -14.22 -2.65 10.43
N LEU A 72 -13.16 -3.03 9.73
CA LEU A 72 -12.59 -4.39 9.73
C LEU A 72 -11.46 -4.57 10.76
N TYR A 73 -11.02 -3.48 11.40
CA TYR A 73 -9.95 -3.52 12.40
C TYR A 73 -10.47 -3.13 13.78
N PRO A 74 -10.12 -3.89 14.84
CA PRO A 74 -10.45 -3.51 16.20
C PRO A 74 -9.74 -2.20 16.58
N VAL A 75 -10.39 -1.41 17.44
CA VAL A 75 -9.87 -0.12 17.94
C VAL A 75 -8.57 -0.30 18.74
N GLU A 76 -8.33 -1.51 19.28
CA GLU A 76 -7.16 -1.92 20.06
C GLU A 76 -6.57 -3.23 19.49
N GLY A 77 -5.24 -3.27 19.31
CA GLY A 77 -4.53 -4.45 18.81
C GLY A 77 -3.08 -4.14 18.41
N GLN A 78 -2.27 -5.17 18.12
CA GLN A 78 -0.95 -4.96 17.51
C GLN A 78 -1.10 -4.22 16.16
N PRO A 79 -0.10 -3.42 15.74
CA PRO A 79 -0.10 -2.82 14.41
C PRO A 79 -0.15 -3.94 13.38
N ALA A 80 -1.34 -4.20 12.83
CA ALA A 80 -1.49 -5.14 11.74
C ALA A 80 -0.81 -4.56 10.48
N TYR A 81 -0.39 -5.42 9.57
CA TYR A 81 0.00 -4.98 8.23
C TYR A 81 -1.05 -4.01 7.67
N ALA A 82 -0.58 -2.94 7.02
CA ALA A 82 -1.46 -1.91 6.51
C ALA A 82 -2.60 -2.54 5.69
N PRO A 83 -3.88 -2.20 5.93
CA PRO A 83 -5.03 -2.94 5.38
C PRO A 83 -5.02 -3.09 3.86
N TRP A 84 -4.56 -2.04 3.16
CA TRP A 84 -4.41 -2.05 1.71
C TRP A 84 -3.40 -3.10 1.22
N ARG A 85 -2.35 -3.43 1.98
CA ARG A 85 -1.38 -4.49 1.60
C ARG A 85 -2.04 -5.85 1.60
N LEU A 86 -2.80 -6.18 2.65
CA LEU A 86 -3.53 -7.45 2.70
C LEU A 86 -4.53 -7.55 1.55
N ALA A 87 -5.24 -6.47 1.26
CA ALA A 87 -6.20 -6.47 0.16
C ALA A 87 -5.54 -6.64 -1.22
N ILE A 88 -4.37 -6.01 -1.47
CA ILE A 88 -3.57 -6.29 -2.68
C ILE A 88 -3.18 -7.78 -2.73
N VAL A 89 -2.66 -8.34 -1.62
CA VAL A 89 -2.29 -9.76 -1.55
C VAL A 89 -3.47 -10.64 -1.89
N THR A 90 -4.65 -10.39 -1.32
CA THR A 90 -5.87 -11.16 -1.59
C THR A 90 -6.30 -11.07 -3.05
N VAL A 91 -6.26 -9.87 -3.65
CA VAL A 91 -6.61 -9.69 -5.07
C VAL A 91 -5.62 -10.42 -5.98
N LEU A 92 -4.32 -10.25 -5.76
CA LEU A 92 -3.29 -10.90 -6.57
C LEU A 92 -3.31 -12.42 -6.39
N GLN A 93 -3.48 -12.90 -5.17
CA GLN A 93 -3.65 -14.31 -4.88
C GLN A 93 -4.81 -14.92 -5.68
N TYR A 94 -5.97 -14.27 -5.64
CA TYR A 94 -7.15 -14.74 -6.36
C TYR A 94 -6.95 -14.73 -7.88
N VAL A 95 -6.47 -13.62 -8.43
CA VAL A 95 -6.32 -13.45 -9.89
C VAL A 95 -5.22 -14.35 -10.47
N GLU A 96 -4.15 -14.60 -9.70
CA GLU A 96 -3.05 -15.49 -10.10
C GLU A 96 -3.29 -16.96 -9.71
N GLY A 97 -4.40 -17.28 -9.03
CA GLY A 97 -4.75 -18.65 -8.65
C GLY A 97 -3.80 -19.27 -7.62
N LEU A 98 -3.26 -18.47 -6.70
CA LEU A 98 -2.28 -18.89 -5.71
C LEU A 98 -2.94 -19.41 -4.42
N THR A 99 -2.35 -20.45 -3.83
CA THR A 99 -2.61 -20.79 -2.43
C THR A 99 -2.03 -19.74 -1.48
N ASP A 100 -2.49 -19.70 -0.23
CA ASP A 100 -1.95 -18.77 0.78
C ASP A 100 -0.43 -18.88 0.90
N ARG A 101 0.09 -20.13 0.90
CA ARG A 101 1.53 -20.39 0.96
C ARG A 101 2.27 -19.86 -0.27
N GLN A 102 1.72 -20.06 -1.47
CA GLN A 102 2.31 -19.53 -2.69
C GLN A 102 2.24 -18.00 -2.75
N ALA A 103 1.20 -17.38 -2.19
CA ALA A 103 1.13 -15.93 -2.06
C ALA A 103 2.20 -15.41 -1.09
N ALA A 104 2.41 -16.10 0.04
CA ALA A 104 3.51 -15.77 0.96
C ALA A 104 4.89 -15.91 0.31
N ASP A 105 5.11 -16.98 -0.46
CA ASP A 105 6.34 -17.17 -1.22
C ASP A 105 6.52 -16.10 -2.32
N ALA A 106 5.43 -15.71 -2.99
CA ALA A 106 5.44 -14.62 -3.97
C ALA A 106 5.87 -13.29 -3.35
N VAL A 107 5.41 -12.95 -2.14
CA VAL A 107 5.84 -11.75 -1.41
C VAL A 107 7.35 -11.78 -1.15
N ARG A 108 7.88 -12.95 -0.77
CA ARG A 108 9.30 -13.12 -0.43
C ARG A 108 10.22 -13.05 -1.65
N GLU A 109 9.81 -13.68 -2.74
CA GLU A 109 10.68 -13.99 -3.88
C GLU A 109 10.48 -13.08 -5.09
N ARG A 110 9.28 -12.50 -5.27
CA ARG A 110 8.95 -11.79 -6.51
C ARG A 110 9.06 -10.28 -6.39
N ILE A 111 9.91 -9.72 -7.25
CA ILE A 111 10.16 -8.28 -7.34
C ILE A 111 8.90 -7.45 -7.61
N ASP A 112 7.97 -7.97 -8.41
CA ASP A 112 6.75 -7.27 -8.78
C ASP A 112 5.72 -7.23 -7.64
N TRP A 113 5.71 -8.24 -6.77
CA TRP A 113 4.93 -8.23 -5.53
C TRP A 113 5.52 -7.25 -4.51
N LYS A 114 6.85 -7.20 -4.35
CA LYS A 114 7.51 -6.19 -3.50
C LYS A 114 7.23 -4.77 -3.99
N TYR A 115 7.25 -4.54 -5.31
CA TYR A 115 6.82 -3.28 -5.90
C TYR A 115 5.37 -2.96 -5.54
N SER A 116 4.46 -3.92 -5.75
CA SER A 116 3.03 -3.73 -5.52
C SER A 116 2.72 -3.37 -4.06
N LEU A 117 3.41 -4.01 -3.13
CA LEU A 117 3.23 -3.83 -1.68
C LEU A 117 4.09 -2.69 -1.10
N GLY A 118 4.91 -2.04 -1.91
CA GLY A 118 5.83 -0.99 -1.46
C GLY A 118 6.77 -1.50 -0.37
N LEU A 119 7.42 -2.64 -0.63
CA LEU A 119 8.38 -3.28 0.26
C LEU A 119 9.81 -3.09 -0.24
N GLU A 120 10.74 -3.10 0.69
CA GLU A 120 12.18 -3.19 0.39
C GLU A 120 12.51 -4.52 -0.27
N LEU A 121 13.56 -4.55 -1.10
CA LEU A 121 14.00 -5.80 -1.74
C LEU A 121 14.41 -6.87 -0.74
N THR A 122 14.86 -6.47 0.44
CA THR A 122 15.29 -7.34 1.53
C THR A 122 14.16 -7.74 2.47
N ASP A 123 12.94 -7.25 2.24
CA ASP A 123 11.79 -7.60 3.08
C ASP A 123 11.57 -9.13 3.08
N PRO A 124 11.46 -9.78 4.25
CA PRO A 124 11.37 -11.23 4.36
C PRO A 124 9.99 -11.79 3.97
N GLY A 125 8.99 -10.93 3.79
CA GLY A 125 7.59 -11.31 3.56
C GLY A 125 6.89 -11.76 4.84
N PHE A 126 5.85 -12.59 4.67
CA PHE A 126 5.12 -13.19 5.78
C PHE A 126 5.89 -14.36 6.41
N ASP A 127 5.70 -14.57 7.71
CA ASP A 127 6.19 -15.72 8.49
C ASP A 127 5.21 -16.90 8.38
#